data_AF-A0A836TRV5-F1
#
_entry.id   AF-A0A836TRV5-F1
#
_cell.length_a   1.000
_cell.length_b   1.000
_cell.length_c   1.000
_cell.angle_alpha   90.00
_cell.angle_beta   90.00
_cell.angle_gamma   90.00
#
_symmetry.space_group_name_H-M   'P 1'
#
loop_
_entity.id
_entity.type
_entity.pdbx_description
1 polymer ?
#
loop_
_entity_poly.entity_id
_entity_poly.type
_entity_poly.pdbx_seq_one_letter_code
_entity_poly.pdbx_strand_id
1 'polypeptide(L)' 'MRCPFCGNNDTQVKDSRPTEDDSAIRRRRFCTGCGARFTTFERVQLRELTVL' A
#
# COMPACT_ATOMS: atom_id res chain seq x y z
N MET A 1 5.00 5.65 -1.33
CA MET A 1 3.65 5.67 -1.93
C MET A 1 3.12 7.08 -1.82
N ARG A 2 2.43 7.57 -2.85
CA ARG A 2 1.88 8.93 -2.89
C ARG A 2 0.66 9.04 -1.96
N CYS A 3 0.62 10.07 -1.12
CA CYS A 3 -0.51 10.34 -0.24
C CYS A 3 -1.75 10.69 -1.09
N PRO A 4 -2.89 10.00 -0.90
CA PRO A 4 -4.10 10.25 -1.68
C PRO A 4 -4.76 11.59 -1.37
N PHE A 5 -4.43 12.22 -0.23
CA PHE A 5 -5.06 13.46 0.22
C PHE A 5 -4.30 14.73 -0.24
N CYS A 6 -2.97 14.73 -0.14
CA CYS A 6 -2.15 15.90 -0.44
C CYS A 6 -1.11 15.67 -1.54
N GLY A 7 -0.99 14.44 -2.05
CA GLY A 7 -0.04 14.12 -3.11
C GLY A 7 1.43 14.02 -2.69
N ASN A 8 1.77 14.21 -1.41
CA ASN A 8 3.14 14.05 -0.90
C ASN A 8 3.63 12.60 -1.03
N ASN A 9 4.92 12.41 -1.33
CA ASN A 9 5.53 11.08 -1.46
C ASN A 9 6.04 10.52 -0.15
N ASP A 10 6.31 11.39 0.84
CA ASP A 10 6.78 10.97 2.15
C ASP A 10 5.60 10.45 3.00
N THR A 11 5.58 9.13 3.14
CA THR A 11 4.56 8.40 3.90
C THR A 11 5.22 7.25 4.66
N GLN A 12 4.91 7.14 5.94
CA GLN A 12 5.49 6.15 6.84
C GLN A 12 4.51 4.99 7.05
N VAL A 13 5.01 3.76 6.96
CA VAL A 13 4.24 2.56 7.36
C VAL A 13 4.21 2.49 8.89
N LYS A 14 3.02 2.38 9.47
CA LYS A 14 2.81 2.29 10.93
C LYS A 14 2.36 0.92 11.39
N ASP A 15 1.70 0.17 10.52
CA ASP A 15 1.21 -1.18 10.79
C ASP A 15 1.24 -1.97 9.47
N SER A 16 1.61 -3.23 9.54
CA SER A 16 1.66 -4.15 8.39
C SER A 16 1.22 -5.53 8.85
N ARG A 17 0.17 -6.07 8.22
CA ARG A 17 -0.35 -7.39 8.53
C ARG A 17 -0.94 -8.05 7.27
N PRO A 18 -0.92 -9.39 7.18
CA PRO A 18 -1.67 -10.09 6.14
C PRO A 18 -3.19 -9.86 6.30
N THR A 19 -3.94 -10.03 5.22
CA THR A 19 -5.39 -10.15 5.25
C THR A 19 -5.80 -11.52 5.79
N GLU A 20 -7.07 -11.68 6.22
CA GLU A 20 -7.55 -12.93 6.84
C GLU A 20 -7.44 -14.15 5.93
N ASP A 21 -7.45 -13.93 4.62
CA ASP A 21 -7.32 -14.93 3.56
C ASP A 21 -5.89 -15.07 3.03
N ASP A 22 -4.90 -14.42 3.67
CA ASP A 22 -3.49 -14.33 3.25
C ASP A 22 -3.26 -13.87 1.79
N SER A 23 -4.28 -13.29 1.13
CA SER A 23 -4.23 -12.89 -0.28
C SER A 23 -3.53 -11.55 -0.52
N ALA A 24 -3.39 -10.72 0.54
CA ALA A 24 -2.81 -9.40 0.45
C ALA A 24 -2.10 -8.98 1.74
N ILE A 25 -1.17 -8.03 1.62
CA ILE A 25 -0.60 -7.33 2.77
C ILE A 25 -1.31 -5.99 2.93
N ARG A 26 -2.02 -5.83 4.06
CA ARG A 26 -2.63 -4.56 4.47
C ARG A 26 -1.60 -3.72 5.23
N ARG A 27 -1.34 -2.50 4.77
CA ARG A 27 -0.44 -1.55 5.43
C ARG A 27 -1.18 -0.27 5.82
N ARG A 28 -1.10 0.14 7.10
CA ARG A 28 -1.55 1.46 7.55
C ARG A 28 -0.41 2.45 7.40
N ARG A 29 -0.65 3.54 6.68
CA ARG A 29 0.32 4.60 6.40
C ARG A 29 -0.08 5.92 7.07
N PHE A 30 0.91 6.71 7.43
CA PHE A 30 0.78 8.08 7.91
C PHE A 30 1.54 9.03 6.98
N CYS A 31 0.92 10.13 6.56
CA CYS A 31 1.58 11.15 5.75
C CYS A 31 2.20 12.22 6.63
N THR A 32 3.50 12.47 6.46
CA THR A 32 4.24 13.53 7.18
C THR A 32 3.87 14.93 6.70
N GLY A 33 3.36 15.07 5.47
CA GLY A 33 3.01 16.37 4.88
C GLY A 33 1.65 16.93 5.32
N CYS A 34 0.63 16.09 5.48
CA CYS A 34 -0.72 16.54 5.86
C CYS A 34 -1.29 15.87 7.11
N GLY A 35 -0.53 15.00 7.78
CA GLY A 35 -0.96 14.29 8.99
C GLY A 35 -2.02 13.19 8.77
N ALA A 36 -2.48 12.99 7.54
CA ALA A 36 -3.52 12.01 7.25
C ALA A 36 -3.03 10.57 7.42
N ARG A 37 -3.94 9.69 7.84
CA ARG A 37 -3.73 8.23 7.92
C ARG A 37 -4.58 7.52 6.89
N PHE A 38 -4.01 6.55 6.19
CA PHE A 38 -4.72 5.76 5.18
C PHE A 38 -4.21 4.32 5.14
N THR A 39 -4.93 3.44 4.43
CA THR A 39 -4.58 2.02 4.29
C THR A 39 -4.27 1.72 2.84
N THR A 40 -3.25 0.90 2.59
CA THR A 40 -2.88 0.40 1.27
C THR A 40 -2.84 -1.13 1.30
N PHE A 41 -3.15 -1.75 0.18
CA PHE A 41 -3.11 -3.20 0.02
C PHE A 41 -2.09 -3.55 -1.06
N GLU A 42 -1.13 -4.41 -0.72
CA GLU A 42 -0.17 -4.96 -1.67
C GLU A 42 -0.60 -6.39 -2.00
N ARG A 43 -0.77 -6.71 -3.29
CA ARG A 43 -1.23 -8.00 -3.79
C ARG A 43 -0.22 -8.56 -4.79
N VAL A 44 -0.04 -9.87 -4.78
CA VAL A 44 0.74 -10.55 -5.82
C VAL A 44 -0.09 -10.56 -7.10
N GLN A 45 0.42 -9.96 -8.17
CA GLN A 45 -0.18 -10.03 -9.49
C GLN A 45 0.64 -11.01 -10.33
N LEU A 46 0.10 -12.21 -10.54
CA LEU A 46 0.65 -13.16 -11.52
C LEU A 46 0.33 -12.63 -12.92
N ARG A 47 1.34 -12.54 -13.78
CA ARG A 47 1.19 -12.23 -15.20
C ARG A 47 1.60 -13.45 -16.00
N GLU A 48 0.76 -13.85 -16.95
CA GLU A 48 1.14 -14.86 -17.93
C GLU A 48 2.12 -14.21 -18.92
N LEU A 49 3.26 -14.87 -19.12
CA LEU A 49 4.28 -14.47 -20.08
C LEU A 49 4.12 -15.36 -21.31
N THR A 50 3.78 -14.77 -22.45
CA THR A 50 3.79 -15.45 -23.74
C THR A 50 5.02 -15.00 -24.51
N VAL A 51 5.83 -15.95 -24.97
CA VAL A 51 6.92 -15.70 -25.91
C VAL A 51 6.38 -16.01 -27.30
N LEU A 52 6.46 -15.02 -28.20
CA LEU A 52 6.10 -15.14 -29.61
C LEU A 52 7.30 -15.63 -30.43
#